data_AF-A0ABD6CQY1-F1
#
_entry.id   AF-A0ABD6CQY1-F1
#
_cell.length_a   1.000
_cell.length_b   1.000
_cell.length_c   1.000
_cell.angle_alpha   90.00
_cell.angle_beta   90.00
_cell.angle_gamma   90.00
#
_symmetry.space_group_name_H-M   'P 1'
#
loop_
_entity.id
_entity.type
_entity.pdbx_description
1 polymer ?
#
loop_
_entity_poly.entity_id
_entity_poly.type
_entity_poly.pdbx_seq_one_letter_code
_entity_poly.pdbx_strand_id
1 'polypeptide(L)'
;MATPPHLSPKLVVGVGSLLLTVVATWATMRTSGYPEASLPSWPKFLGSRLRSELPRGDHLTVAWVAVAVWSAVVSGLHFGGVYYNVYTTMPWWDLMTHAMGGLGVAALLAFTFRGPTLRSPLWLVPAVLAIGAGFEIYEFLFKTFWYNWSLEFYVEDTIVDLVLNTTGAAAFATATAAYRSRVRSGSAATGHEDEPVGADTD
;
A
#
# COMPACT_ATOMS: atom_id res chain seq x y z
N MET A 1 -11.77 -0.71 41.20
CA MET A 1 -12.26 -0.60 39.81
C MET A 1 -11.16 -1.14 38.92
N ALA A 2 -11.47 -2.06 38.00
CA ALA A 2 -10.47 -2.55 37.04
C ALA A 2 -10.11 -1.41 36.07
N THR A 3 -8.82 -1.22 35.80
CA THR A 3 -8.37 -0.25 34.78
C THR A 3 -8.89 -0.70 33.41
N PRO A 4 -9.54 0.18 32.62
CA PRO A 4 -9.93 -0.15 31.27
C PRO A 4 -8.72 -0.64 30.44
N PRO A 5 -8.89 -1.63 29.55
CA PRO A 5 -7.78 -2.14 28.74
C PRO A 5 -7.00 -1.04 27.98
N HIS A 6 -7.71 0.00 27.53
CA HIS A 6 -7.14 1.16 26.83
C HIS A 6 -6.33 2.11 27.71
N LEU A 7 -6.44 2.01 29.04
CA LEU A 7 -5.66 2.80 30.00
C LEU A 7 -4.56 1.95 30.67
N SER A 8 -4.29 0.77 30.12
CA SER A 8 -3.18 -0.09 30.52
C SER A 8 -1.86 0.35 29.85
N PRO A 9 -0.71 -0.24 30.22
CA PRO A 9 0.55 -0.01 29.50
C PRO A 9 0.48 -0.23 27.98
N LYS A 10 -0.50 -1.01 27.48
CA LYS A 10 -0.75 -1.23 26.05
C LYS A 10 -1.18 0.03 25.30
N LEU A 11 -1.55 1.11 26.00
CA LEU A 11 -1.77 2.43 25.40
C LEU A 11 -0.55 2.90 24.57
N VAL A 12 0.66 2.44 24.91
CA VAL A 12 1.86 2.73 24.11
C VAL A 12 1.74 2.27 22.66
N VAL A 13 1.03 1.17 22.39
CA VAL A 13 0.81 0.66 21.02
C VAL A 13 -0.11 1.59 20.25
N GLY A 14 -1.24 2.00 20.85
CA GLY A 14 -2.17 2.95 20.23
C GLY A 14 -1.54 4.33 19.99
N VAL A 15 -0.85 4.88 20.99
CA VAL A 15 -0.16 6.18 20.87
C VAL A 15 1.03 6.09 19.90
N GLY A 16 1.81 5.02 19.98
CA GLY A 16 2.94 4.75 19.08
C GLY A 16 2.49 4.66 17.63
N SER A 17 1.39 3.94 17.36
CA SER A 17 0.79 3.82 16.03
C SER A 17 0.25 5.15 15.51
N LEU A 18 -0.34 5.98 16.38
CA LEU A 18 -0.75 7.35 16.03
C LEU A 18 0.45 8.22 15.63
N LEU A 19 1.51 8.23 16.44
CA LEU A 19 2.72 8.98 16.14
C LEU A 19 3.37 8.50 14.85
N LEU A 20 3.45 7.18 14.66
CA LEU A 20 3.98 6.57 13.44
C LEU A 20 3.15 6.94 12.22
N THR A 21 1.82 6.94 12.32
CA THR A 21 0.91 7.37 11.25
C THR A 21 1.22 8.81 10.83
N VAL A 22 1.38 9.72 11.80
CA VAL A 22 1.71 11.13 11.53
C VAL A 22 3.08 11.26 10.86
N VAL A 23 4.11 10.58 11.40
CA VAL A 23 5.48 10.62 10.85
C VAL A 23 5.54 10.00 9.46
N ALA A 24 4.90 8.85 9.24
CA ALA A 24 4.86 8.17 7.94
C ALA A 24 4.07 9.00 6.92
N THR A 25 2.97 9.64 7.32
CA THR A 25 2.24 10.58 6.46
C THR A 25 3.12 11.75 6.05
N TRP A 26 3.82 12.37 7.01
CA TRP A 26 4.77 13.44 6.75
C TRP A 26 5.90 13.00 5.82
N ALA A 27 6.45 11.80 6.01
CA ALA A 27 7.49 11.24 5.15
C ALA A 27 6.97 10.99 3.73
N THR A 28 5.74 10.48 3.61
CA THR A 28 5.04 10.30 2.34
C THR A 28 4.95 11.60 1.57
N MET A 29 4.52 12.68 2.23
CA MET A 29 4.38 14.01 1.64
C MET A 29 5.70 14.59 1.11
N ARG A 30 6.83 14.14 1.64
CA ARG A 30 8.18 14.60 1.23
C ARG A 30 8.88 13.66 0.27
N THR A 31 8.28 12.51 -0.03
CA THR A 31 8.88 11.52 -0.91
C THR A 31 8.61 11.85 -2.36
N SER A 32 9.62 11.63 -3.22
CA SER A 32 9.48 11.88 -4.65
C SER A 32 8.31 11.11 -5.27
N GLY A 33 7.55 11.78 -6.13
CA GLY A 33 6.37 11.21 -6.78
C GLY A 33 5.07 11.31 -5.99
N TYR A 34 5.08 11.91 -4.79
CA TYR A 34 3.88 12.16 -4.01
C TYR A 34 2.86 13.03 -4.77
N PRO A 35 1.56 12.65 -4.82
CA PRO A 35 0.54 13.35 -5.60
C PRO A 35 -0.10 14.54 -4.83
N GLU A 36 0.68 15.60 -4.57
CA GLU A 36 0.27 16.75 -3.75
C GLU A 36 -1.10 17.35 -4.10
N ALA A 37 -1.39 17.56 -5.39
CA ALA A 37 -2.60 18.26 -5.83
C ALA A 37 -3.89 17.40 -5.77
N SER A 38 -3.78 16.08 -5.55
CA SER A 38 -4.90 15.16 -5.80
C SER A 38 -5.44 14.46 -4.55
N LEU A 39 -4.73 14.51 -3.43
CA LEU A 39 -5.09 13.76 -2.21
C LEU A 39 -6.30 14.30 -1.42
N PRO A 40 -6.49 15.62 -1.24
CA PRO A 40 -7.68 16.16 -0.57
C PRO A 40 -9.00 15.80 -1.28
N SER A 41 -8.91 15.35 -2.53
CA SER A 41 -10.04 14.93 -3.36
C SER A 41 -9.88 13.50 -3.86
N TRP A 42 -9.14 12.64 -3.14
CA TRP A 42 -8.84 11.27 -3.55
C TRP A 42 -10.08 10.49 -4.03
N PRO A 43 -11.24 10.49 -3.33
CA PRO A 43 -12.43 9.80 -3.80
C PRO A 43 -12.93 10.29 -5.17
N LYS A 44 -12.89 11.62 -5.40
CA LYS A 44 -13.26 12.22 -6.68
C LYS A 44 -12.26 11.85 -7.77
N PHE A 45 -10.97 11.82 -7.44
CA PHE A 45 -9.91 11.46 -8.37
C PHE A 45 -9.97 9.99 -8.77
N LEU A 46 -10.16 9.09 -7.81
CA LEU A 46 -10.40 7.66 -8.05
C LEU A 46 -11.65 7.45 -8.90
N GLY A 47 -12.78 8.08 -8.57
CA GLY A 47 -14.01 8.00 -9.36
C GLY A 47 -13.82 8.46 -10.81
N SER A 48 -13.08 9.55 -11.02
CA SER A 48 -12.73 10.05 -12.35
C SER A 48 -11.86 9.05 -13.14
N ARG A 49 -10.88 8.43 -12.48
CA ARG A 49 -10.04 7.37 -13.08
C ARG A 49 -10.86 6.18 -13.51
N LEU A 50 -11.67 5.63 -12.61
CA LEU A 50 -12.53 4.48 -12.90
C LEU A 50 -13.49 4.78 -14.05
N ARG A 51 -14.15 5.95 -14.03
CA ARG A 51 -15.08 6.37 -15.09
C ARG A 51 -14.42 6.53 -16.46
N SER A 52 -13.15 6.93 -16.50
CA SER A 52 -12.42 7.19 -17.75
C SER A 52 -11.62 6.00 -18.26
N GLU A 53 -11.22 5.07 -17.39
CA GLU A 53 -10.33 3.95 -17.71
C GLU A 53 -11.06 2.60 -17.80
N LEU A 54 -12.17 2.38 -17.07
CA LEU A 54 -12.94 1.13 -17.20
C LEU A 54 -13.61 0.93 -18.57
N PRO A 55 -14.21 1.96 -19.22
CA PRO A 55 -14.88 1.76 -20.50
C PRO A 55 -13.92 1.48 -21.67
N ARG A 56 -12.60 1.60 -21.49
CA ARG A 56 -11.61 1.47 -22.57
C ARG A 56 -11.45 0.04 -23.07
N GLY A 57 -11.70 -0.95 -22.20
CA GLY A 57 -11.51 -2.37 -22.53
C GLY A 57 -10.04 -2.74 -22.79
N ASP A 58 -9.09 -1.92 -22.32
CA ASP A 58 -7.66 -2.11 -22.55
C ASP A 58 -6.96 -2.72 -21.32
N HIS A 59 -5.62 -2.76 -21.35
CA HIS A 59 -4.80 -3.26 -20.25
C HIS A 59 -5.04 -2.53 -18.92
N LEU A 60 -5.49 -1.27 -18.93
CA LEU A 60 -5.82 -0.52 -17.71
C LEU A 60 -7.15 -0.98 -17.13
N THR A 61 -8.12 -1.29 -17.98
CA THR A 61 -9.37 -1.92 -17.55
C THR A 61 -9.07 -3.24 -16.83
N VAL A 62 -8.21 -4.09 -17.42
CA VAL A 62 -7.78 -5.36 -16.80
C VAL A 62 -7.09 -5.12 -15.45
N ALA A 63 -6.21 -4.12 -15.36
CA ALA A 63 -5.53 -3.79 -14.11
C ALA A 63 -6.51 -3.36 -13.00
N TRP A 64 -7.51 -2.51 -13.31
CA TRP A 64 -8.54 -2.12 -12.35
C TRP A 64 -9.40 -3.30 -11.90
N VAL A 65 -9.77 -4.19 -12.81
CA VAL A 65 -10.49 -5.43 -12.46
C VAL A 65 -9.64 -6.31 -11.55
N ALA A 66 -8.35 -6.47 -11.84
CA ALA A 66 -7.43 -7.24 -10.99
C ALA A 66 -7.33 -6.65 -9.59
N VAL A 67 -7.23 -5.32 -9.45
CA VAL A 67 -7.24 -4.65 -8.14
C VAL A 67 -8.57 -4.89 -7.41
N ALA A 68 -9.70 -4.80 -8.10
CA ALA A 68 -11.02 -5.03 -7.51
C ALA A 68 -11.17 -6.48 -7.01
N VAL A 69 -10.78 -7.46 -7.82
CA VAL A 69 -10.80 -8.89 -7.46
C VAL A 69 -9.86 -9.14 -6.28
N TRP A 70 -8.63 -8.62 -6.32
CA TRP A 70 -7.68 -8.74 -5.21
C TRP A 70 -8.25 -8.17 -3.91
N SER A 71 -8.87 -6.98 -3.98
CA SER A 71 -9.50 -6.32 -2.83
C SER A 71 -10.63 -7.17 -2.25
N ALA A 72 -11.45 -7.79 -3.11
CA ALA A 72 -12.52 -8.69 -2.68
C ALA A 72 -11.96 -9.97 -2.03
N VAL A 73 -10.91 -10.57 -2.60
CA VAL A 73 -10.24 -11.74 -2.02
C VAL A 73 -9.64 -11.42 -0.66
N VAL A 74 -8.86 -10.35 -0.53
CA VAL A 74 -8.24 -9.95 0.74
C VAL A 74 -9.31 -9.62 1.79
N SER A 75 -10.37 -8.92 1.40
CA SER A 75 -11.50 -8.63 2.31
C SER A 75 -12.17 -9.93 2.76
N GLY A 76 -12.41 -10.86 1.84
CA GLY A 76 -12.99 -12.16 2.15
C GLY A 76 -12.10 -12.97 3.11
N LEU A 77 -10.79 -12.98 2.89
CA LEU A 77 -9.83 -13.63 3.78
C LEU A 77 -9.80 -12.99 5.17
N HIS A 78 -9.79 -11.65 5.25
CA HIS A 78 -9.78 -10.96 6.53
C HIS A 78 -11.08 -11.18 7.31
N PHE A 79 -12.24 -10.84 6.73
CA PHE A 79 -13.52 -10.98 7.42
C PHE A 79 -13.90 -12.44 7.65
N GLY A 80 -13.58 -13.34 6.72
CA GLY A 80 -13.71 -14.78 6.92
C GLY A 80 -12.82 -15.28 8.04
N GLY A 81 -11.57 -14.84 8.10
CA GLY A 81 -10.63 -15.19 9.16
C GLY A 81 -11.14 -14.74 10.54
N VAL A 82 -11.71 -13.54 10.63
CA VAL A 82 -12.36 -13.05 11.86
C VAL A 82 -13.58 -13.90 12.22
N TYR A 83 -14.47 -14.14 11.25
CA TYR A 83 -15.72 -14.86 11.49
C TYR A 83 -15.50 -16.32 11.91
N TYR A 84 -14.55 -17.00 11.28
CA TYR A 84 -14.21 -18.40 11.57
C TYR A 84 -13.09 -18.57 12.61
N ASN A 85 -12.66 -17.47 13.25
CA ASN A 85 -11.62 -17.46 14.27
C ASN A 85 -10.25 -18.01 13.81
N VAL A 86 -9.94 -17.88 12.52
CA VAL A 86 -8.72 -18.41 11.89
C VAL A 86 -7.47 -17.73 12.45
N TYR A 87 -7.54 -16.43 12.76
CA TYR A 87 -6.45 -15.66 13.34
C TYR A 87 -5.90 -16.25 14.65
N THR A 88 -6.73 -16.97 15.41
CA THR A 88 -6.28 -17.62 16.66
C THR A 88 -5.71 -19.03 16.47
N THR A 89 -5.91 -19.62 15.29
CA THR A 89 -5.55 -21.03 15.00
C THR A 89 -4.42 -21.16 13.99
N MET A 90 -4.24 -20.18 13.11
CA MET A 90 -3.24 -20.19 12.04
C MET A 90 -2.44 -18.88 12.07
N PRO A 91 -1.29 -18.83 12.78
CA PRO A 91 -0.50 -17.60 12.92
C PRO A 91 -0.03 -16.99 11.59
N TRP A 92 0.21 -17.81 10.56
CA TRP A 92 0.61 -17.33 9.24
C TRP A 92 -0.53 -16.64 8.47
N TRP A 93 -1.79 -16.86 8.85
CA TRP A 93 -2.94 -16.25 8.20
C TRP A 93 -2.89 -14.74 8.30
N ASP A 94 -2.55 -14.26 9.49
CA ASP A 94 -2.44 -12.85 9.81
C ASP A 94 -1.38 -12.17 8.94
N LEU A 95 -0.14 -12.69 9.00
CA LEU A 95 0.99 -12.26 8.18
C LEU A 95 0.67 -12.22 6.68
N MET A 96 -0.03 -13.25 6.18
CA MET A 96 -0.46 -13.33 4.79
C MET A 96 -1.46 -12.21 4.48
N THR A 97 -2.48 -12.00 5.31
CA THR A 97 -3.48 -10.95 5.09
C THR A 97 -2.86 -9.54 5.14
N HIS A 98 -1.88 -9.30 6.01
CA HIS A 98 -1.11 -8.06 6.06
C HIS A 98 -0.27 -7.84 4.80
N ALA A 99 0.49 -8.85 4.36
CA ALA A 99 1.27 -8.75 3.12
C ALA A 99 0.38 -8.50 1.88
N MET A 100 -0.72 -9.24 1.76
CA MET A 100 -1.66 -9.09 0.65
C MET A 100 -2.40 -7.75 0.69
N GLY A 101 -2.78 -7.30 1.89
CA GLY A 101 -3.39 -5.99 2.12
C GLY A 101 -2.45 -4.85 1.72
N GLY A 102 -1.22 -4.87 2.20
CA GLY A 102 -0.19 -3.89 1.84
C GLY A 102 0.07 -3.80 0.34
N LEU A 103 0.18 -4.96 -0.34
CA LEU A 103 0.29 -5.02 -1.81
C LEU A 103 -0.93 -4.42 -2.51
N GLY A 104 -2.15 -4.76 -2.05
CA GLY A 104 -3.40 -4.28 -2.62
C GLY A 104 -3.57 -2.76 -2.47
N VAL A 105 -3.24 -2.23 -1.28
CA VAL A 105 -3.26 -0.78 -1.01
C VAL A 105 -2.22 -0.07 -1.88
N ALA A 106 -1.00 -0.60 -2.00
CA ALA A 106 0.02 -0.04 -2.87
C ALA A 106 -0.44 0.00 -4.33
N ALA A 107 -1.05 -1.08 -4.83
CA ALA A 107 -1.61 -1.14 -6.18
C ALA A 107 -2.73 -0.11 -6.38
N LEU A 108 -3.69 -0.03 -5.46
CA LEU A 108 -4.79 0.95 -5.51
C LEU A 108 -4.26 2.39 -5.58
N LEU A 109 -3.31 2.74 -4.71
CA LEU A 109 -2.66 4.05 -4.71
C LEU A 109 -1.90 4.30 -6.01
N ALA A 110 -1.11 3.32 -6.47
CA ALA A 110 -0.33 3.42 -7.68
C ALA A 110 -1.18 3.66 -8.92
N PHE A 111 -2.27 2.92 -9.10
CA PHE A 111 -3.17 3.09 -10.25
C PHE A 111 -3.99 4.38 -10.14
N THR A 112 -4.44 4.73 -8.94
CA THR A 112 -5.13 6.02 -8.74
C THR A 112 -4.22 7.17 -9.16
N PHE A 113 -2.98 7.20 -8.68
CA PHE A 113 -2.00 8.24 -8.94
C PHE A 113 -0.91 7.79 -9.91
N ARG A 114 -1.32 7.16 -11.03
CA ARG A 114 -0.41 6.53 -11.99
C ARG A 114 0.67 7.46 -12.54
N GLY A 115 0.32 8.68 -12.94
CA GLY A 115 1.29 9.64 -13.47
C GLY A 115 2.43 9.95 -12.48
N PRO A 116 2.12 10.45 -11.27
CA PRO A 116 3.11 10.65 -10.21
C PRO A 116 3.90 9.37 -9.85
N THR A 117 3.22 8.23 -9.73
CA THR A 117 3.85 6.94 -9.38
C THR A 117 4.83 6.45 -10.45
N LEU A 118 4.51 6.61 -11.72
CA LEU A 118 5.43 6.28 -12.81
C LEU A 118 6.66 7.21 -12.81
N ARG A 119 6.53 8.47 -12.37
CA ARG A 119 7.70 9.35 -12.16
C ARG A 119 8.57 8.89 -10.99
N SER A 120 7.96 8.50 -9.88
CA SER A 120 8.64 7.83 -8.76
C SER A 120 7.64 7.04 -7.91
N PRO A 121 7.84 5.73 -7.70
CA PRO A 121 6.94 4.93 -6.88
C PRO A 121 7.34 4.92 -5.39
N LEU A 122 8.44 5.60 -5.02
CA LEU A 122 9.01 5.50 -3.67
C LEU A 122 8.07 6.00 -2.58
N TRP A 123 7.17 6.93 -2.90
CA TRP A 123 6.19 7.46 -1.94
C TRP A 123 5.17 6.40 -1.48
N LEU A 124 4.98 5.30 -2.22
CA LEU A 124 4.05 4.23 -1.85
C LEU A 124 4.45 3.55 -0.53
N VAL A 125 5.75 3.40 -0.27
CA VAL A 125 6.26 2.70 0.91
C VAL A 125 5.83 3.40 2.21
N PRO A 126 6.18 4.69 2.44
CA PRO A 126 5.71 5.39 3.63
C PRO A 126 4.18 5.61 3.62
N ALA A 127 3.53 5.65 2.44
CA ALA A 127 2.07 5.79 2.37
C ALA A 127 1.36 4.54 2.91
N VAL A 128 1.81 3.36 2.51
CA VAL A 128 1.26 2.10 3.02
C VAL A 128 1.61 1.90 4.49
N LEU A 129 2.81 2.29 4.92
CA LEU A 129 3.16 2.29 6.35
C LEU A 129 2.21 3.19 7.16
N ALA A 130 1.88 4.38 6.67
CA ALA A 130 0.93 5.29 7.33
C ALA A 130 -0.48 4.69 7.42
N ILE A 131 -0.94 4.01 6.36
CA ILE A 131 -2.24 3.33 6.34
C ILE A 131 -2.23 2.14 7.30
N GLY A 132 -1.16 1.33 7.31
CA GLY A 132 -0.99 0.21 8.23
C GLY A 132 -1.00 0.67 9.68
N ALA A 133 -0.21 1.69 10.02
CA ALA A 133 -0.20 2.28 11.37
C ALA A 133 -1.56 2.88 11.75
N GLY A 134 -2.31 3.44 10.79
CA GLY A 134 -3.69 3.87 10.99
C GLY A 134 -4.63 2.70 11.31
N PHE A 135 -4.38 1.53 10.73
CA PHE A 135 -5.13 0.31 11.00
C PHE A 135 -4.87 -0.20 12.43
N GLU A 136 -3.63 -0.15 12.91
CA GLU A 136 -3.29 -0.48 14.32
C GLU A 136 -4.07 0.38 15.32
N ILE A 137 -4.28 1.67 15.00
CA ILE A 137 -5.13 2.56 15.82
C ILE A 137 -6.57 2.07 15.82
N TYR A 138 -7.09 1.68 14.65
CA TYR A 138 -8.43 1.10 14.55
C TYR A 138 -8.54 -0.18 15.41
N GLU A 139 -7.56 -1.06 15.36
CA GLU A 139 -7.58 -2.28 16.15
C GLU A 139 -7.50 -2.01 17.65
N PHE A 140 -6.60 -1.10 18.06
CA PHE A 140 -6.50 -0.64 19.43
C PHE A 140 -7.83 -0.06 19.95
N LEU A 141 -8.58 0.70 19.13
CA LEU A 141 -9.81 1.35 19.57
C LEU A 141 -11.05 0.44 19.52
N PHE A 142 -11.12 -0.46 18.55
CA PHE A 142 -12.37 -1.14 18.20
C PHE A 142 -12.33 -2.67 18.32
N LYS A 143 -11.14 -3.27 18.52
CA LYS A 143 -11.00 -4.72 18.66
C LYS A 143 -10.71 -5.11 20.10
N THR A 144 -11.07 -6.34 20.45
CA THR A 144 -10.98 -6.86 21.81
C THR A 144 -9.99 -8.02 21.95
N PHE A 145 -9.47 -8.55 20.83
CA PHE A 145 -8.58 -9.73 20.85
C PHE A 145 -7.30 -9.49 21.66
N TRP A 146 -6.78 -8.26 21.66
CA TRP A 146 -5.54 -7.88 22.34
C TRP A 146 -5.69 -7.71 23.86
N TYR A 147 -6.91 -7.71 24.40
CA TYR A 147 -7.17 -7.41 25.81
C TYR A 147 -6.40 -8.34 26.76
N ASN A 148 -6.24 -9.60 26.36
CA ASN A 148 -5.57 -10.63 27.15
C ASN A 148 -4.09 -10.85 26.80
N TRP A 149 -3.57 -10.15 25.78
CA TRP A 149 -2.16 -10.30 25.37
C TRP A 149 -1.20 -9.70 26.40
N SER A 150 0.05 -10.15 26.41
CA SER A 150 1.11 -9.40 27.09
C SER A 150 1.39 -8.11 26.32
N LEU A 151 2.01 -7.11 26.96
CA LEU A 151 2.46 -5.91 26.27
C LEU A 151 3.51 -6.25 25.20
N GLU A 152 4.45 -7.13 25.55
CA GLU A 152 5.53 -7.58 24.66
C GLU A 152 4.97 -8.20 23.38
N PHE A 153 4.04 -9.15 23.50
CA PHE A 153 3.42 -9.80 22.36
C PHE A 153 2.68 -8.79 21.48
N TYR A 154 1.92 -7.86 22.09
CA TYR A 154 1.19 -6.86 21.31
C TYR A 154 2.12 -5.91 20.55
N VAL A 155 3.24 -5.51 21.14
CA VAL A 155 4.23 -4.68 20.46
C VAL A 155 4.91 -5.45 19.31
N GLU A 156 5.27 -6.72 19.53
CA GLU A 156 5.88 -7.56 18.50
C GLU A 156 4.95 -7.76 17.31
N ASP A 157 3.69 -8.13 17.57
CA ASP A 157 2.63 -8.34 16.58
C ASP A 157 2.46 -7.09 15.70
N THR A 158 2.19 -5.92 16.31
CA THR A 158 2.08 -4.64 15.60
C THR A 158 3.32 -4.32 14.75
N ILE A 159 4.54 -4.55 15.26
CA ILE A 159 5.75 -4.29 14.48
C ILE A 159 5.83 -5.21 13.26
N VAL A 160 5.54 -6.49 13.46
CA VAL A 160 5.54 -7.50 12.39
C VAL A 160 4.50 -7.13 11.34
N ASP A 161 3.28 -6.77 11.72
CA ASP A 161 2.19 -6.38 10.82
C ASP A 161 2.56 -5.18 9.96
N LEU A 162 3.16 -4.15 10.58
CA LEU A 162 3.66 -2.98 9.88
C LEU A 162 4.78 -3.32 8.89
N VAL A 163 5.68 -4.24 9.25
CA VAL A 163 6.71 -4.74 8.33
C VAL A 163 6.06 -5.46 7.16
N LEU A 164 5.14 -6.41 7.40
CA LEU A 164 4.49 -7.19 6.35
C LEU A 164 3.67 -6.30 5.41
N ASN A 165 2.87 -5.37 5.95
CA ASN A 165 2.19 -4.32 5.19
C ASN A 165 3.16 -3.58 4.25
N THR A 166 4.30 -3.15 4.80
CA THR A 166 5.27 -2.33 4.08
C THR A 166 6.07 -3.14 3.04
N THR A 167 6.32 -4.43 3.29
CA THR A 167 7.02 -5.30 2.32
C THR A 167 6.23 -5.47 1.03
N GLY A 168 4.89 -5.61 1.10
CA GLY A 168 4.03 -5.65 -0.07
C GLY A 168 4.12 -4.37 -0.90
N ALA A 169 4.17 -3.21 -0.25
CA ALA A 169 4.36 -1.92 -0.91
C ALA A 169 5.76 -1.76 -1.52
N ALA A 170 6.80 -2.20 -0.81
CA ALA A 170 8.18 -2.18 -1.30
C ALA A 170 8.34 -3.08 -2.54
N ALA A 171 7.77 -4.28 -2.53
CA ALA A 171 7.75 -5.17 -3.67
C ALA A 171 7.06 -4.52 -4.89
N PHE A 172 5.90 -3.90 -4.68
CA PHE A 172 5.19 -3.17 -5.74
C PHE A 172 6.00 -1.99 -6.30
N ALA A 173 6.59 -1.19 -5.42
CA ALA A 173 7.39 -0.03 -5.81
C ALA A 173 8.64 -0.44 -6.59
N THR A 174 9.34 -1.50 -6.16
CA THR A 174 10.48 -2.07 -6.87
C THR A 174 10.08 -2.62 -8.23
N ALA A 175 8.97 -3.37 -8.33
CA ALA A 175 8.44 -3.86 -9.60
C ALA A 175 8.11 -2.71 -10.56
N THR A 176 7.50 -1.64 -10.06
CA THR A 176 7.18 -0.43 -10.83
C THR A 176 8.45 0.29 -11.32
N ALA A 177 9.46 0.41 -10.46
CA ALA A 177 10.75 1.01 -10.82
C ALA A 177 11.49 0.20 -11.89
N ALA A 178 11.47 -1.14 -11.78
CA ALA A 178 12.06 -2.06 -12.75
C ALA A 178 11.31 -2.05 -14.09
N TYR A 179 9.98 -1.98 -14.07
CA TYR A 179 9.19 -1.80 -15.29
C TYR A 179 9.58 -0.51 -16.03
N ARG A 180 9.69 0.60 -15.29
CA ARG A 180 10.08 1.89 -15.86
C ARG A 180 11.48 1.90 -16.48
N SER A 181 12.46 1.28 -15.81
CA SER A 181 13.83 1.24 -16.34
C SER A 181 13.86 0.48 -17.68
N ARG A 182 13.14 -0.63 -17.79
CA ARG A 182 13.03 -1.40 -19.05
C ARG A 182 12.39 -0.60 -20.18
N VAL A 183 11.28 0.09 -19.90
CA VAL A 183 10.61 0.93 -20.92
C VAL A 183 11.52 2.05 -21.40
N ARG A 184 12.24 2.72 -20.49
CA ARG A 184 13.19 3.79 -20.84
C ARG A 184 14.37 3.28 -21.66
N SER A 185 14.94 2.12 -21.31
CA SER A 185 16.03 1.50 -22.07
C SER A 185 15.59 1.06 -23.47
N GLY A 186 14.38 0.51 -23.60
CA GLY A 186 13.81 0.13 -24.91
C GLY A 186 13.62 1.33 -25.84
N SER A 187 13.07 2.45 -25.34
CA SER A 187 12.92 3.67 -26.14
C SER A 187 14.24 4.33 -26.54
N ALA A 188 15.30 4.18 -25.74
CA ALA A 188 16.62 4.70 -26.08
C ALA A 188 17.29 3.87 -27.19
N ALA A 189 17.08 2.55 -27.23
CA ALA A 189 17.61 1.69 -28.28
C ALA A 189 16.95 1.96 -29.65
N THR A 190 15.63 2.15 -29.68
CA THR A 190 14.91 2.47 -30.93
C THR A 190 15.26 3.84 -31.51
N GLY A 191 15.63 4.81 -30.66
CA GLY A 191 16.01 6.14 -31.13
C GLY A 191 17.40 6.23 -31.77
N HIS A 192 18.22 5.19 -31.66
CA HIS A 192 19.57 5.15 -32.25
C HIS A 192 19.61 4.47 -33.63
N GLU A 193 18.54 3.76 -34.01
CA GLU A 193 18.42 3.11 -35.33
C GLU A 193 17.87 4.06 -36.42
N ASP A 194 17.32 5.21 -36.03
CA ASP A 194 16.71 6.20 -36.95
C ASP A 194 17.64 7.38 -37.29
N GLU A 195 18.92 7.36 -36.88
CA GLU A 195 19.87 8.40 -37.28
C GLU A 195 20.37 8.11 -38.70
N PRO A 196 20.02 8.92 -39.72
CA PRO A 196 20.46 8.65 -41.08
C PRO A 196 21.98 8.80 -41.14
N VAL A 197 22.66 7.72 -41.52
CA VAL A 197 24.08 7.71 -41.87
C VAL A 197 24.30 8.86 -42.85
N GLY A 198 25.00 9.90 -42.39
CA GLY A 198 25.31 11.08 -43.18
C GLY A 198 25.90 10.67 -44.52
N ALA A 199 25.26 11.08 -45.60
CA ALA A 199 25.85 11.05 -46.92
C ALA A 199 26.90 12.17 -46.97
N ASP A 200 28.14 11.83 -46.62
CA ASP A 200 29.30 12.60 -47.05
C ASP A 200 29.41 12.44 -48.57
N THR A 201 29.18 13.52 -49.30
CA THR A 201 29.58 13.64 -50.70
C THR A 201 30.37 14.94 -50.85
N ASP A 202 31.66 14.76 -51.14
CA ASP A 202 32.61 15.78 -51.60
C ASP A 202 32.21 16.39 -52.97
#